data_AF-A0A285PCU1-F1
#
_entry.id   AF-A0A285PCU1-F1
#
_cell.length_a   1.000
_cell.length_b   1.000
_cell.length_c   1.000
_cell.angle_alpha   90.00
_cell.angle_beta   90.00
_cell.angle_gamma   90.00
#
_symmetry.space_group_name_H-M   'P 1'
#
loop_
_entity.id
_entity.type
_entity.pdbx_description
1 polymer ?
#
loop_
_entity_poly.entity_id
_entity_poly.type
_entity_poly.pdbx_seq_one_letter_code
_entity_poly.pdbx_strand_id
1 'polypeptide(L)'
;MASRILVGRLLMAFGIIAGFVSFWYTLEYTWTPEFQATNLPEGPTHSNYHAFREAMLAFAVNLLLIWVAIKGTNITRETWLITTFMAIFYYLGWWAAWPIWGYHAPNMIAETNHLIGTIGGMGGLLLLRWREST
;
A
#
# COMPACT_ATOMS: atom_id res chain seq x y z
N MET A 1 21.18 15.64 -8.18
CA MET A 1 19.84 15.31 -8.72
C MET A 1 19.70 13.82 -9.06
N ALA A 2 20.61 13.23 -9.84
CA ALA A 2 20.57 11.80 -10.20
C ALA A 2 20.56 10.84 -8.99
N SER A 3 21.42 11.07 -7.99
CA SER A 3 21.46 10.26 -6.76
C SER A 3 20.13 10.26 -5.99
N ARG A 4 19.47 11.42 -5.86
CA ARG A 4 18.14 11.53 -5.23
C ARG A 4 17.08 10.69 -5.95
N ILE A 5 17.07 10.75 -7.29
CA ILE A 5 16.11 9.97 -8.10
C ILE A 5 16.36 8.47 -7.94
N LEU A 6 17.63 8.05 -7.95
CA LEU A 6 17.98 6.65 -7.72
C LEU A 6 17.53 6.17 -6.34
N VAL A 7 17.87 6.91 -5.27
CA VAL A 7 17.44 6.57 -3.89
C VAL A 7 15.91 6.53 -3.80
N GLY A 8 15.21 7.51 -4.39
CA GLY A 8 13.74 7.53 -4.41
C GLY A 8 13.14 6.31 -5.11
N ARG A 9 13.73 5.86 -6.23
CA ARG A 9 13.31 4.64 -6.93
C ARG A 9 13.59 3.38 -6.12
N LEU A 10 14.74 3.29 -5.44
CA LEU A 10 15.08 2.15 -4.60
C LEU A 10 14.14 2.04 -3.40
N LEU A 11 13.86 3.15 -2.71
CA LEU A 11 12.87 3.19 -1.64
C LEU A 11 11.50 2.77 -2.15
N MET A 12 11.07 3.31 -3.29
CA MET A 12 9.78 2.92 -3.87
C MET A 12 9.73 1.44 -4.24
N ALA A 13 10.83 0.86 -4.74
CA ALA A 13 10.91 -0.56 -5.06
C ALA A 13 10.68 -1.42 -3.81
N PHE A 14 11.29 -1.08 -2.68
CA PHE A 14 11.00 -1.75 -1.40
C PHE A 14 9.53 -1.59 -0.99
N GLY A 15 8.99 -0.37 -1.14
CA GLY A 15 7.59 -0.08 -0.87
C GLY A 15 6.62 -0.94 -1.71
N ILE A 16 6.90 -1.05 -3.00
CA ILE A 16 6.12 -1.82 -3.98
C ILE A 16 6.21 -3.32 -3.71
N ILE A 17 7.41 -3.84 -3.44
CA ILE A 17 7.58 -5.27 -3.12
C ILE A 17 6.78 -5.64 -1.86
N ALA A 18 6.92 -4.86 -0.79
CA ALA A 18 6.16 -5.08 0.44
C ALA A 18 4.65 -4.91 0.23
N GLY A 19 4.24 -3.96 -0.61
CA GLY A 19 2.86 -3.77 -1.02
C GLY A 19 2.29 -4.96 -1.79
N PHE A 20 3.07 -5.58 -2.68
CA PHE A 20 2.67 -6.79 -3.40
C PHE A 20 2.63 -8.03 -2.52
N VAL A 21 3.54 -8.15 -1.55
CA VAL A 21 3.47 -9.21 -0.54
C VAL A 21 2.16 -9.10 0.24
N SER A 22 1.83 -7.91 0.74
CA SER A 22 0.57 -7.64 1.43
C SER A 22 -0.65 -7.92 0.54
N PHE A 23 -0.64 -7.43 -0.70
CA PHE A 23 -1.67 -7.71 -1.70
C PHE A 23 -1.91 -9.22 -1.89
N TRP A 24 -0.85 -10.01 -2.04
CA TRP A 24 -0.96 -11.44 -2.30
C TRP A 24 -1.60 -12.18 -1.12
N TYR A 25 -1.13 -11.92 0.11
CA TYR A 25 -1.75 -12.49 1.31
C TYR A 25 -3.21 -12.07 1.46
N THR A 26 -3.54 -10.81 1.21
CA THR A 26 -4.92 -10.33 1.26
C THR A 26 -5.78 -11.00 0.19
N LEU A 27 -5.25 -11.20 -1.02
CA LEU A 27 -5.96 -11.86 -2.11
C LEU A 27 -6.28 -13.32 -1.78
N GLU A 28 -5.35 -14.04 -1.16
CA GLU A 28 -5.52 -15.44 -0.75
C GLU A 28 -6.76 -15.63 0.15
N TYR A 29 -7.00 -14.71 1.08
CA TYR A 29 -8.18 -14.71 1.95
C TYR A 29 -9.51 -14.59 1.21
N THR A 30 -9.52 -14.24 -0.07
CA THR A 30 -10.74 -14.27 -0.90
C THR A 30 -11.29 -15.68 -1.05
N TRP A 31 -10.45 -16.70 -0.96
CA TRP A 31 -10.85 -18.10 -1.23
C TRP A 31 -10.71 -19.01 -0.02
N THR A 32 -10.14 -18.53 1.08
CA THR A 32 -9.93 -19.28 2.33
C THR A 32 -11.25 -19.46 3.09
N PRO A 33 -11.78 -20.70 3.23
CA PRO A 33 -13.00 -20.94 3.97
C PRO A 33 -12.91 -20.54 5.45
N GLU A 34 -11.73 -20.67 6.06
CA GLU A 34 -11.48 -20.31 7.47
C GLU A 34 -11.56 -18.81 7.72
N PHE A 35 -11.49 -17.98 6.68
CA PHE A 35 -11.64 -16.52 6.79
C PHE A 35 -13.10 -16.06 6.73
N GLN A 36 -14.03 -16.98 6.46
CA GLN A 36 -15.47 -16.67 6.45
C GLN A 36 -15.96 -16.24 7.83
N ALA A 37 -16.88 -15.28 7.85
CA ALA A 37 -17.59 -14.88 9.06
C ALA A 37 -18.76 -15.85 9.33
N THR A 38 -18.45 -17.12 9.55
CA THR A 38 -19.46 -18.21 9.67
C THR A 38 -20.43 -18.03 10.83
N ASN A 39 -20.09 -17.19 11.81
CA ASN A 39 -20.96 -16.82 12.92
C ASN A 39 -22.02 -15.76 12.55
N LEU A 40 -21.94 -15.16 11.35
CA LEU A 40 -22.97 -14.26 10.83
C LEU A 40 -24.01 -15.07 10.04
N PRO A 41 -25.29 -15.08 10.47
CA PRO A 41 -26.34 -15.83 9.78
C PRO A 41 -26.56 -15.40 8.34
N GLU A 42 -26.34 -14.11 8.06
CA GLU A 42 -26.45 -13.51 6.74
C GLU A 42 -25.05 -13.11 6.25
N GLY A 43 -24.66 -13.63 5.08
CA GLY A 43 -23.39 -13.27 4.44
C GLY A 43 -22.14 -13.91 5.06
N PRO A 44 -22.05 -15.25 5.18
CA PRO A 44 -20.85 -15.91 5.73
C PRO A 44 -19.58 -15.61 4.93
N THR A 45 -19.70 -15.32 3.63
CA THR A 45 -18.58 -14.97 2.73
C THR A 45 -18.25 -13.47 2.70
N HIS A 46 -18.88 -12.66 3.56
CA HIS A 46 -18.70 -11.21 3.55
C HIS A 46 -17.23 -10.80 3.78
N SER A 47 -16.55 -11.46 4.72
CA SER A 47 -15.11 -11.25 4.96
C SER A 47 -14.27 -11.52 3.72
N ASN A 48 -14.54 -12.62 2.98
CA ASN A 48 -13.82 -12.94 1.75
C ASN A 48 -14.04 -11.89 0.65
N TYR A 49 -15.27 -11.39 0.51
CA TYR A 49 -15.58 -10.28 -0.40
C TYR A 49 -14.78 -9.03 -0.03
N HIS A 50 -14.69 -8.70 1.27
CA HIS A 50 -13.89 -7.58 1.76
C HIS A 50 -12.39 -7.77 1.51
N ALA A 51 -11.87 -8.99 1.69
CA ALA A 51 -10.49 -9.32 1.34
C ALA A 51 -10.19 -9.06 -0.15
N PHE A 52 -11.05 -9.50 -1.06
CA PHE A 52 -10.88 -9.21 -2.48
C PHE A 52 -10.86 -7.71 -2.79
N ARG A 53 -11.82 -6.97 -2.21
CA ARG A 53 -11.90 -5.52 -2.36
C ARG A 53 -10.63 -4.84 -1.85
N GLU A 54 -10.13 -5.23 -0.69
CA GLU A 54 -8.89 -4.69 -0.11
C GLU A 54 -7.67 -5.02 -0.97
N ALA A 55 -7.58 -6.24 -1.51
CA ALA A 55 -6.54 -6.62 -2.46
C ALA A 55 -6.58 -5.72 -3.71
N MET A 56 -7.76 -5.43 -4.27
CA MET A 56 -7.86 -4.54 -5.43
C MET A 56 -7.43 -3.10 -5.12
N LEU A 57 -7.73 -2.59 -3.92
CA LEU A 57 -7.25 -1.28 -3.47
C LEU A 57 -5.72 -1.26 -3.31
N ALA A 58 -5.15 -2.30 -2.69
CA ALA A 58 -3.71 -2.47 -2.57
C ALA A 58 -3.03 -2.53 -3.95
N PHE A 59 -3.60 -3.28 -4.88
CA PHE A 59 -3.09 -3.40 -6.24
C PHE A 59 -3.08 -2.04 -6.96
N ALA A 60 -4.19 -1.29 -6.89
CA ALA A 60 -4.30 0.03 -7.51
C ALA A 60 -3.23 1.00 -6.98
N VAL A 61 -3.00 1.04 -5.66
CA VAL A 61 -1.96 1.90 -5.07
C VAL A 61 -0.56 1.47 -5.49
N ASN A 62 -0.28 0.17 -5.53
CA ASN A 62 1.01 -0.33 -6.03
C ASN A 62 1.24 0.07 -7.49
N LEU A 63 0.23 0.00 -8.36
CA LEU A 63 0.34 0.46 -9.75
C LEU A 63 0.64 1.97 -9.84
N LEU A 64 0.03 2.80 -8.99
CA LEU A 64 0.33 4.23 -8.92
C LEU A 64 1.79 4.46 -8.47
N LEU A 65 2.29 3.72 -7.48
CA LEU A 65 3.68 3.82 -7.03
C LEU A 65 4.67 3.38 -8.11
N ILE A 66 4.38 2.29 -8.83
CA ILE A 66 5.17 1.86 -10.00
C ILE A 66 5.21 2.96 -11.06
N TRP A 67 4.06 3.55 -11.37
CA TRP A 67 3.98 4.64 -12.35
C TRP A 67 4.88 5.81 -11.94
N VAL A 68 4.82 6.23 -10.66
CA VAL A 68 5.71 7.28 -10.14
C VAL A 68 7.18 6.84 -10.20
N ALA A 69 7.52 5.59 -9.87
CA ALA A 69 8.90 5.10 -9.91
C ALA A 69 9.48 5.17 -11.34
N ILE A 70 8.67 4.81 -12.34
CA ILE A 70 9.03 4.89 -13.76
C ILE A 70 9.23 6.36 -14.18
N LYS A 71 8.22 7.21 -13.96
CA LYS A 71 8.24 8.61 -14.37
C LYS A 71 9.24 9.46 -13.60
N GLY A 72 9.58 9.06 -12.38
CA GLY A 72 10.44 9.81 -11.48
C GLY A 72 9.90 11.22 -11.24
N THR A 73 10.76 12.24 -11.40
CA THR A 73 10.37 13.64 -11.22
C THR A 73 9.61 14.24 -12.41
N ASN A 74 9.42 13.47 -13.49
CA ASN A 74 8.68 13.90 -14.69
C ASN A 74 7.17 13.62 -14.54
N ILE A 75 6.60 14.14 -13.46
CA ILE A 75 5.19 14.04 -13.10
C ILE A 75 4.68 15.43 -12.74
N THR A 76 3.40 15.70 -12.97
CA THR A 76 2.80 16.97 -12.55
C THR A 76 2.63 17.00 -11.03
N ARG A 77 2.53 18.21 -10.46
CA ARG A 77 2.20 18.39 -9.04
C ARG A 77 0.88 17.71 -8.68
N GLU A 78 -0.12 17.84 -9.54
CA GLU A 78 -1.44 17.24 -9.35
C GLU A 78 -1.37 15.71 -9.26
N THR A 79 -0.72 15.05 -10.22
CA THR A 79 -0.62 13.58 -10.19
C THR A 79 0.18 13.10 -8.98
N TRP A 80 1.23 13.83 -8.58
CA TRP A 80 1.97 13.51 -7.36
C TRP A 80 1.07 13.63 -6.11
N LEU A 81 0.25 14.68 -6.01
CA LEU A 81 -0.66 14.88 -4.88
C LEU A 81 -1.74 13.79 -4.81
N ILE A 82 -2.33 13.42 -5.95
CA ILE A 82 -3.32 12.33 -6.02
C ILE A 82 -2.69 11.01 -5.57
N THR A 83 -1.54 10.64 -6.13
CA THR A 83 -0.86 9.40 -5.73
C THR A 83 -0.48 9.42 -4.25
N THR A 84 0.01 10.55 -3.75
CA THR A 84 0.37 10.71 -2.34
C THR A 84 -0.85 10.58 -1.43
N PHE A 85 -1.98 11.19 -1.80
CA PHE A 85 -3.24 11.06 -1.07
C PHE A 85 -3.68 9.59 -1.00
N MET A 86 -3.71 8.91 -2.14
CA MET A 86 -4.09 7.49 -2.22
C MET A 86 -3.16 6.62 -1.36
N ALA A 87 -1.84 6.85 -1.44
CA ALA A 87 -0.86 6.12 -0.65
C ALA A 87 -1.01 6.37 0.86
N ILE A 88 -1.25 7.61 1.29
CA ILE A 88 -1.49 7.94 2.69
C ILE A 88 -2.69 7.16 3.22
N PHE A 89 -3.84 7.20 2.53
CA PHE A 89 -5.03 6.51 3.02
C PHE A 89 -4.92 4.98 2.98
N TYR A 90 -4.15 4.44 2.03
CA TYR A 90 -3.81 3.03 2.03
C TYR A 90 -2.97 2.65 3.25
N TYR A 91 -1.88 3.36 3.53
CA TYR A 91 -1.03 3.08 4.68
C TYR A 91 -1.72 3.40 6.01
N LEU A 92 -2.63 4.39 6.05
CA LEU A 92 -3.46 4.62 7.23
C LEU A 92 -4.28 3.38 7.61
N GLY A 93 -4.76 2.59 6.62
CA GLY A 93 -5.42 1.32 6.88
C GLY A 93 -4.56 0.31 7.64
N TRP A 94 -3.24 0.38 7.52
CA TRP A 94 -2.31 -0.51 8.22
C TRP A 94 -2.05 -0.10 9.67
N TRP A 95 -2.15 1.20 9.97
CA TRP A 95 -1.67 1.75 11.25
C TRP A 95 -2.80 2.29 12.13
N ALA A 96 -3.87 2.84 11.55
CA ALA A 96 -4.93 3.50 12.30
C ALA A 96 -5.84 2.51 13.05
N ALA A 97 -5.91 1.26 12.58
CA ALA A 97 -6.74 0.25 13.22
C ALA A 97 -6.27 -0.08 14.66
N TRP A 98 -4.96 0.02 14.92
CA TRP A 98 -4.39 -0.25 16.23
C TRP A 98 -4.85 0.76 17.30
N PRO A 99 -4.59 2.08 17.19
CA PRO A 99 -4.98 3.02 18.24
C PRO A 99 -6.50 3.20 18.38
N ILE A 100 -7.30 2.83 17.36
CA ILE A 100 -8.76 2.99 17.39
C ILE A 100 -9.46 1.74 17.95
N TRP A 101 -9.08 0.54 17.49
CA TRP A 101 -9.75 -0.72 17.82
C TRP A 101 -8.85 -1.78 18.46
N GLY A 102 -7.55 -1.54 18.57
CA GLY A 102 -6.59 -2.53 19.08
C GLY A 102 -6.26 -3.64 18.08
N TYR A 103 -6.56 -3.45 16.79
CA TYR A 103 -6.25 -4.43 15.75
C TYR A 103 -4.87 -4.19 15.17
N HIS A 104 -4.09 -5.26 15.09
CA HIS A 104 -2.70 -5.23 14.64
C HIS A 104 -2.48 -6.22 13.50
N ALA A 105 -1.33 -6.07 12.86
CA ALA A 105 -0.77 -7.13 12.05
C ALA A 105 -0.68 -8.44 12.87
N PRO A 106 -0.91 -9.62 12.24
CA PRO A 106 -1.02 -10.89 12.96
C PRO A 106 0.29 -11.36 13.61
N ASN A 107 1.43 -10.82 13.17
CA ASN A 107 2.75 -11.15 13.69
C ASN A 107 3.77 -10.06 13.29
N MET A 108 4.97 -10.14 13.88
CA MET A 108 6.06 -9.20 13.62
C MET A 108 6.55 -9.17 12.17
N ILE A 109 6.39 -10.27 11.42
CA ILE A 109 6.79 -10.32 10.00
C ILE A 109 5.85 -9.44 9.17
N ALA A 110 4.55 -9.56 9.39
CA ALA A 110 3.55 -8.73 8.72
C ALA A 110 3.71 -7.25 9.11
N GLU A 111 3.99 -6.96 10.38
CA GLU A 111 4.25 -5.59 10.84
C GLU A 111 5.52 -5.00 10.20
N THR A 112 6.59 -5.80 10.11
CA THR A 112 7.82 -5.39 9.41
C THR A 112 7.56 -5.12 7.93
N ASN A 113 6.74 -5.95 7.27
CA ASN A 113 6.31 -5.72 5.89
C ASN A 113 5.55 -4.39 5.76
N HIS A 114 4.64 -4.09 6.68
CA HIS A 114 3.92 -2.81 6.70
C HIS A 114 4.87 -1.62 6.88
N LEU A 115 5.85 -1.74 7.77
CA LEU A 115 6.86 -0.70 8.00
C LEU A 115 7.70 -0.44 6.75
N ILE A 116 8.23 -1.50 6.10
CA ILE A 116 8.99 -1.41 4.85
C ILE A 116 8.12 -0.78 3.75
N GLY A 117 6.88 -1.25 3.61
CA GLY A 117 5.92 -0.71 2.66
C GLY A 117 5.71 0.78 2.83
N THR A 118 5.43 1.21 4.06
CA THR A 118 5.12 2.61 4.40
C THR A 118 6.34 3.51 4.21
N ILE A 119 7.49 3.15 4.79
CA ILE A 119 8.71 3.97 4.69
C ILE A 119 9.22 4.01 3.25
N GLY A 120 9.23 2.86 2.56
CA GLY A 120 9.68 2.76 1.19
C GLY A 120 8.80 3.55 0.22
N GLY A 121 7.48 3.37 0.30
CA GLY A 121 6.51 4.05 -0.56
C GLY A 121 6.48 5.56 -0.30
N MET A 122 6.30 5.99 0.95
CA MET A 122 6.22 7.42 1.31
C MET A 122 7.56 8.13 1.14
N GLY A 123 8.67 7.49 1.53
CA GLY A 123 10.01 8.00 1.32
C GLY A 123 10.34 8.13 -0.17
N GLY A 124 9.98 7.14 -0.97
CA GLY A 124 10.10 7.17 -2.43
C GLY A 124 9.33 8.32 -3.05
N LEU A 125 8.05 8.48 -2.69
CA LEU A 125 7.20 9.59 -3.15
C LEU A 125 7.79 10.96 -2.80
N LEU A 126 8.26 11.16 -1.57
CA LEU A 126 8.87 12.41 -1.14
C LEU A 126 10.13 12.75 -1.96
N LEU A 127 10.97 11.76 -2.24
CA LEU A 127 12.18 11.95 -3.03
C LEU A 127 11.90 12.11 -4.53
N LEU A 128 10.80 11.55 -5.03
CA LEU A 128 10.37 11.65 -6.43
C LEU A 128 9.27 12.71 -6.66
N ARG A 129 9.17 13.71 -5.76
CA ARG A 129 8.27 14.86 -5.95
C ARG A 129 8.50 15.55 -7.31
N TRP A 130 7.45 16.18 -7.82
CA TRP A 130 7.49 16.91 -9.09
C TRP A 130 8.67 17.89 -9.14
N ARG A 131 9.23 18.10 -10.34
CA ARG A 131 10.20 19.16 -10.57
C ARG A 131 9.45 20.48 -10.78
N GLU A 132 9.74 21.48 -9.96
CA GLU A 132 9.28 22.84 -10.21
C GLU A 132 9.96 23.35 -11.48
N SER A 133 9.18 23.80 -12.45
CA SER A 133 9.67 24.57 -13.58
C SER A 133 10.13 25.93 -13.04
N THR A 134 11.44 26.13 -12.99
CA THR A 134 12.06 27.45 -12.81
C THR A 134 11.71 28.36 -13.97
#